data_AF-A0A6J1WGA3-F1
#
_entry.id   AF-A0A6J1WGA3-F1
#
_cell.length_a   1.000
_cell.length_b   1.000
_cell.length_c   1.000
_cell.angle_alpha   90.00
_cell.angle_beta   90.00
_cell.angle_gamma   90.00
#
_symmetry.space_group_name_H-M   'P 1'
#
loop_
_entity.id
_entity.type
_entity.pdbx_description
1 polymer ?
#
loop_
_entity_poly.entity_id
_entity_poly.type
_entity_poly.pdbx_seq_one_letter_code
_entity_poly.pdbx_strand_id
1 'polypeptide(L)'
;MSYCVGEAGKSVVLDVQEDDRKTAAKDTTEKKEKAKSDKSDSSSSDSSSDSSSSDSEPEIRSKTEKTSKKKKNKKKAKKKKKKDLKKEKRVEDKLKKALEMEERQQKRADYLLSVDERKRPYNSMVEVKEPTEDEMEAYMMKRRREEDPMSQFLS
;
A
#
# COMPACT_ATOMS: atom_id res chain seq x y z
N MET A 1 22.06 -34.30 -14.29
CA MET A 1 20.65 -34.07 -13.92
C MET A 1 20.21 -35.27 -13.10
N SER A 2 20.15 -35.16 -11.76
CA SER A 2 19.70 -36.25 -10.88
C SER A 2 18.19 -36.10 -10.63
N TYR A 3 17.41 -37.05 -11.12
CA TYR A 3 15.97 -37.10 -10.88
C TYR A 3 15.70 -37.77 -9.53
N CYS A 4 14.89 -37.14 -8.68
CA CYS A 4 14.43 -37.74 -7.43
C CYS A 4 13.41 -38.83 -7.76
N VAL A 5 13.85 -40.09 -7.73
CA VAL A 5 12.96 -41.24 -7.82
C VAL A 5 12.54 -41.57 -6.38
N GLY A 6 11.24 -41.47 -6.08
CA GLY A 6 10.69 -41.81 -4.75
C GLY A 6 10.93 -43.26 -4.36
N GLU A 7 10.30 -43.79 -3.30
CA GLU A 7 10.54 -45.18 -2.86
C GLU A 7 10.38 -46.24 -3.97
N ALA A 8 9.47 -46.01 -4.93
CA ALA A 8 9.30 -46.86 -6.11
C ALA A 8 10.52 -46.92 -7.05
N GLY A 9 11.49 -46.02 -6.89
CA GLY A 9 12.71 -45.94 -7.70
C GLY A 9 13.91 -46.71 -7.19
N LYS A 10 13.90 -47.11 -5.92
CA LYS A 10 15.05 -47.76 -5.29
C LYS A 10 15.36 -49.13 -5.89
N SER A 11 14.36 -49.83 -6.44
CA SER A 11 14.56 -51.14 -7.07
C SER A 11 15.18 -51.04 -8.47
N VAL A 12 14.97 -49.95 -9.20
CA VAL A 12 15.43 -49.81 -10.60
C VAL A 12 16.90 -49.38 -10.69
N VAL A 13 17.43 -48.69 -9.67
CA VAL A 13 18.82 -48.22 -9.66
C VAL A 13 19.83 -49.32 -9.32
N LEU A 14 19.40 -50.42 -8.70
CA LEU A 14 20.29 -51.54 -8.33
C LEU A 14 20.81 -52.33 -9.54
N ASP A 15 20.13 -52.29 -10.69
CA ASP A 15 20.56 -53.01 -11.91
C ASP A 15 21.59 -52.24 -12.76
N VAL A 16 22.00 -51.02 -12.37
CA VAL A 16 22.86 -50.15 -13.21
C VAL A 16 24.12 -49.61 -12.49
N GLN A 17 24.30 -49.83 -11.18
CA GLN A 17 25.39 -49.20 -10.38
C GLN A 17 26.41 -50.17 -9.75
N GLU A 18 27.01 -51.07 -10.53
CA GLU A 18 28.22 -51.79 -10.09
C GLU A 18 29.53 -51.03 -10.42
N ASP A 19 29.54 -50.03 -11.32
CA ASP A 19 30.82 -49.54 -11.87
C ASP A 19 31.43 -48.25 -11.29
N ASP A 20 30.71 -47.34 -10.62
CA ASP A 20 31.33 -46.03 -10.28
C ASP A 20 31.01 -45.50 -8.86
N ARG A 21 31.68 -46.06 -7.85
CA ARG A 21 31.86 -45.43 -6.53
C ARG A 21 33.22 -44.75 -6.46
N LYS A 22 33.27 -43.43 -6.25
CA LYS A 22 34.34 -42.60 -5.60
C LYS A 22 34.11 -41.12 -5.96
N THR A 23 33.53 -40.26 -5.12
CA THR A 23 34.22 -39.35 -4.16
C THR A 23 33.14 -38.37 -3.65
N ALA A 24 32.83 -38.33 -2.33
CA ALA A 24 33.28 -37.35 -1.32
C ALA A 24 32.92 -35.86 -1.60
N ALA A 25 32.52 -34.96 -0.69
CA ALA A 25 31.85 -34.89 0.61
C ALA A 25 32.03 -33.42 1.12
N LYS A 26 31.02 -32.84 1.79
CA LYS A 26 31.07 -31.66 2.72
C LYS A 26 31.29 -30.26 2.06
N ASP A 27 30.86 -29.10 2.58
CA ASP A 27 30.61 -28.66 3.96
C ASP A 27 29.72 -27.38 4.04
N THR A 28 29.44 -26.98 5.27
CA THR A 28 28.43 -26.12 5.90
C THR A 28 28.70 -24.59 6.02
N THR A 29 27.67 -23.85 6.49
CA THR A 29 27.66 -22.67 7.41
C THR A 29 27.44 -21.21 6.94
N GLU A 30 26.81 -20.50 7.88
CA GLU A 30 26.08 -19.22 7.91
C GLU A 30 26.94 -17.93 7.96
N LYS A 31 26.37 -16.77 7.57
CA LYS A 31 26.14 -15.53 8.39
C LYS A 31 26.15 -14.19 7.61
N LYS A 32 25.02 -13.48 7.78
CA LYS A 32 24.81 -12.10 8.27
C LYS A 32 25.36 -10.85 7.54
N GLU A 33 24.43 -9.90 7.44
CA GLU A 33 24.37 -8.55 6.87
C GLU A 33 25.37 -7.50 7.41
N LYS A 34 25.67 -6.45 6.61
CA LYS A 34 25.38 -5.03 6.96
C LYS A 34 25.68 -4.00 5.84
N ALA A 35 24.63 -3.23 5.53
CA ALA A 35 24.47 -1.76 5.40
C ALA A 35 25.50 -0.84 4.67
N LYS A 36 24.90 -0.08 3.71
CA LYS A 36 25.26 1.17 3.01
C LYS A 36 25.41 2.36 3.97
N SER A 37 26.43 3.23 3.92
CA SER A 37 26.86 4.28 2.95
C SER A 37 26.17 5.64 3.12
N ASP A 38 26.97 6.63 3.57
CA ASP A 38 26.98 8.08 3.28
C ASP A 38 25.76 8.96 3.64
N LYS A 39 25.85 10.29 3.85
CA LYS A 39 26.82 11.30 4.32
C LYS A 39 26.01 12.63 4.35
N SER A 40 26.54 13.63 5.06
CA SER A 40 26.09 15.03 5.32
C SER A 40 25.40 15.78 4.15
N ASP A 41 24.62 16.86 4.33
CA ASP A 41 24.89 18.20 4.91
C ASP A 41 23.55 18.98 5.10
N SER A 42 23.35 19.79 6.16
CA SER A 42 23.40 21.28 6.20
C SER A 42 22.50 22.00 5.17
N SER A 43 21.72 23.06 5.41
CA SER A 43 21.70 24.14 6.41
C SER A 43 20.44 25.04 6.17
N SER A 44 20.03 25.81 7.21
CA SER A 44 19.54 27.24 7.22
C SER A 44 18.69 27.82 6.07
N SER A 45 17.78 28.78 6.21
CA SER A 45 17.15 29.55 7.30
C SER A 45 16.15 30.54 6.65
N ASP A 46 15.33 31.21 7.49
CA ASP A 46 14.69 32.54 7.28
C ASP A 46 13.65 32.74 6.15
N SER A 47 12.73 33.71 6.19
CA SER A 47 11.95 34.48 7.18
C SER A 47 11.28 35.59 6.33
N SER A 48 10.16 36.12 6.83
CA SER A 48 9.62 37.47 6.59
C SER A 48 8.56 37.75 5.49
N SER A 49 7.52 38.41 6.02
CA SER A 49 6.46 39.31 5.55
C SER A 49 6.76 40.31 4.42
N ASP A 50 5.72 40.85 3.74
CA ASP A 50 5.16 42.19 4.00
C ASP A 50 4.02 42.67 3.04
N SER A 51 3.17 43.55 3.59
CA SER A 51 2.33 44.66 3.07
C SER A 51 1.52 44.69 1.76
N SER A 52 0.20 44.86 1.95
CA SER A 52 -0.67 46.03 1.63
C SER A 52 -0.37 46.97 0.44
N SER A 53 -1.38 47.23 -0.42
CA SER A 53 -1.59 48.57 -1.01
C SER A 53 -3.05 48.78 -1.48
N SER A 54 -3.52 50.02 -1.31
CA SER A 54 -4.89 50.55 -1.36
C SER A 54 -5.04 51.53 -2.53
N ASP A 55 -6.19 51.61 -3.22
CA ASP A 55 -6.71 52.88 -3.78
C ASP A 55 -8.21 52.77 -4.22
N SER A 56 -8.98 53.85 -4.01
CA SER A 56 -10.44 53.96 -4.15
C SER A 56 -10.85 55.11 -5.10
N GLU A 57 -11.95 54.95 -5.86
CA GLU A 57 -12.67 56.06 -6.57
C GLU A 57 -14.21 55.81 -6.61
N PRO A 58 -15.07 56.85 -6.74
CA PRO A 58 -16.41 56.91 -6.14
C PRO A 58 -17.64 56.60 -7.04
N GLU A 59 -18.78 56.63 -6.36
CA GLU A 59 -20.05 55.95 -6.61
C GLU A 59 -21.09 56.79 -7.37
N ILE A 60 -21.57 56.36 -8.56
CA ILE A 60 -22.95 56.74 -8.97
C ILE A 60 -23.69 55.68 -9.85
N ARG A 61 -23.00 54.71 -10.46
CA ARG A 61 -23.65 53.62 -11.26
C ARG A 61 -23.82 52.29 -10.50
N SER A 62 -23.50 52.25 -9.22
CA SER A 62 -23.03 51.03 -8.56
C SER A 62 -24.11 50.15 -7.91
N LYS A 63 -25.32 50.64 -7.63
CA LYS A 63 -26.30 49.88 -6.83
C LYS A 63 -26.86 48.64 -7.57
N THR A 64 -27.17 48.72 -8.86
CA THR A 64 -27.69 47.58 -9.63
C THR A 64 -26.59 46.55 -9.97
N GLU A 65 -25.39 46.98 -10.35
CA GLU A 65 -24.24 46.10 -10.57
C GLU A 65 -23.72 45.41 -9.30
N LYS A 66 -23.67 46.12 -8.15
CA LYS A 66 -23.24 45.53 -6.87
C LYS A 66 -24.16 44.36 -6.48
N THR A 67 -25.47 44.47 -6.72
CA THR A 67 -26.42 43.37 -6.43
C THR A 67 -26.32 42.18 -7.40
N SER A 68 -26.05 42.42 -8.70
CA SER A 68 -25.88 41.35 -9.70
C SER A 68 -24.56 40.59 -9.50
N LYS A 69 -23.47 41.30 -9.18
CA LYS A 69 -22.17 40.72 -8.77
C LYS A 69 -22.30 39.88 -7.50
N LYS A 70 -23.04 40.36 -6.48
CA LYS A 70 -23.34 39.61 -5.25
C LYS A 70 -24.13 38.32 -5.51
N LYS A 71 -25.17 38.36 -6.37
CA LYS A 71 -25.94 37.16 -6.78
C LYS A 71 -25.07 36.15 -7.56
N LYS A 72 -24.21 36.62 -8.48
CA LYS A 72 -23.26 35.79 -9.24
C LYS A 72 -22.25 35.10 -8.30
N ASN A 73 -21.71 35.83 -7.33
CA ASN A 73 -20.79 35.28 -6.32
C ASN A 73 -21.47 34.25 -5.41
N LYS A 74 -22.72 34.49 -4.97
CA LYS A 74 -23.50 33.51 -4.20
C LYS A 74 -23.76 32.22 -4.99
N LYS A 75 -24.07 32.30 -6.28
CA LYS A 75 -24.26 31.13 -7.17
C LYS A 75 -22.96 30.35 -7.36
N LYS A 76 -21.83 31.03 -7.56
CA LYS A 76 -20.49 30.42 -7.65
C LYS A 76 -20.11 29.70 -6.35
N ALA A 77 -20.34 30.34 -5.20
CA ALA A 77 -20.06 29.74 -3.88
C ALA A 77 -20.88 28.47 -3.64
N LYS A 78 -22.19 28.48 -3.95
CA LYS A 78 -23.03 27.27 -3.87
C LYS A 78 -22.54 26.14 -4.78
N LYS A 79 -22.09 26.46 -6.01
CA LYS A 79 -21.55 25.47 -6.95
C LYS A 79 -20.23 24.86 -6.46
N LYS A 80 -19.34 25.66 -5.86
CA LYS A 80 -18.10 25.18 -5.24
C LYS A 80 -18.40 24.22 -4.10
N LYS A 81 -19.22 24.64 -3.12
CA LYS A 81 -19.65 23.78 -1.99
C LYS A 81 -20.24 22.44 -2.45
N LYS A 82 -21.10 22.44 -3.49
CA LYS A 82 -21.65 21.18 -4.04
C LYS A 82 -20.58 20.30 -4.70
N LYS A 83 -19.56 20.89 -5.32
CA LYS A 83 -18.43 20.16 -5.92
C LYS A 83 -17.55 19.55 -4.83
N ASP A 84 -17.30 20.29 -3.77
CA ASP A 84 -16.44 19.85 -2.65
C ASP A 84 -17.11 18.70 -1.88
N LEU A 85 -18.40 18.84 -1.53
CA LEU A 85 -19.19 17.74 -0.96
C LEU A 85 -19.24 16.49 -1.85
N LYS A 86 -19.26 16.65 -3.18
CA LYS A 86 -19.23 15.51 -4.10
C LYS A 86 -17.86 14.84 -4.15
N LYS A 87 -16.77 15.59 -3.93
CA LYS A 87 -15.42 15.01 -3.85
C LYS A 87 -15.24 14.25 -2.55
N GLU A 88 -15.64 14.83 -1.43
CA GLU A 88 -15.59 14.18 -0.10
C GLU A 88 -16.32 12.84 -0.12
N LYS A 89 -17.57 12.82 -0.61
CA LYS A 89 -18.32 11.56 -0.76
C LYS A 89 -17.59 10.53 -1.63
N ARG A 90 -16.95 10.95 -2.71
CA ARG A 90 -16.18 10.04 -3.56
C ARG A 90 -14.94 9.48 -2.88
N VAL A 91 -14.30 10.25 -2.01
CA VAL A 91 -13.15 9.78 -1.22
C VAL A 91 -13.63 8.79 -0.17
N GLU A 92 -14.71 9.10 0.55
CA GLU A 92 -15.31 8.19 1.52
C GLU A 92 -15.77 6.87 0.88
N ASP A 93 -16.41 6.93 -0.29
CA ASP A 93 -16.87 5.73 -1.00
C ASP A 93 -15.70 4.84 -1.46
N LYS A 94 -14.57 5.44 -1.85
CA LYS A 94 -13.34 4.71 -2.21
C LYS A 94 -12.73 4.04 -0.99
N LEU A 95 -12.62 4.75 0.12
CA LEU A 95 -12.06 4.23 1.37
C LEU A 95 -12.91 3.07 1.91
N LYS A 96 -14.25 3.20 1.89
CA LYS A 96 -15.16 2.10 2.25
C LYS A 96 -14.96 0.88 1.37
N LYS A 97 -14.81 1.07 0.06
CA LYS A 97 -14.54 -0.01 -0.88
C LYS A 97 -13.17 -0.67 -0.62
N ALA A 98 -12.16 0.11 -0.27
CA ALA A 98 -10.84 -0.39 0.10
C ALA A 98 -10.90 -1.24 1.38
N LEU A 99 -11.66 -0.80 2.40
CA LEU A 99 -11.88 -1.57 3.64
C LEU A 99 -12.55 -2.93 3.39
N GLU A 100 -13.59 -2.98 2.54
CA GLU A 100 -14.26 -4.23 2.18
C GLU A 100 -13.33 -5.16 1.39
N MET A 101 -12.51 -4.59 0.50
CA MET A 101 -11.53 -5.36 -0.26
C MET A 101 -10.46 -5.97 0.65
N GLU A 102 -9.93 -5.19 1.59
CA GLU A 102 -8.94 -5.65 2.57
C GLU A 102 -9.49 -6.79 3.43
N GLU A 103 -10.74 -6.69 3.90
CA GLU A 103 -11.42 -7.79 4.60
C GLU A 103 -11.48 -9.07 3.80
N ARG A 104 -11.81 -8.95 2.52
CA ARG A 104 -11.90 -10.09 1.62
C ARG A 104 -10.51 -10.67 1.34
N GLN A 105 -9.48 -9.83 1.24
CA GLN A 105 -8.11 -10.27 1.06
C GLN A 105 -7.60 -11.03 2.28
N GLN A 106 -7.85 -10.53 3.49
CA GLN A 106 -7.48 -11.22 4.74
C GLN A 106 -8.14 -12.61 4.83
N LYS A 107 -9.47 -12.68 4.63
CA LYS A 107 -10.20 -13.96 4.60
C LYS A 107 -9.66 -14.93 3.54
N ARG A 108 -9.27 -14.41 2.36
CA ARG A 108 -8.67 -15.21 1.29
C ARG A 108 -7.27 -15.69 1.68
N ALA A 109 -6.47 -14.86 2.34
CA ALA A 109 -5.16 -15.23 2.83
C ALA A 109 -5.27 -16.35 3.88
N ASP A 110 -6.19 -16.21 4.84
CA ASP A 110 -6.48 -17.23 5.85
C ASP A 110 -6.92 -18.54 5.21
N TYR A 111 -7.83 -18.47 4.23
CA TYR A 111 -8.25 -19.65 3.48
C TYR A 111 -7.07 -20.31 2.76
N LEU A 112 -6.24 -19.54 2.05
CA LEU A 112 -5.08 -20.07 1.34
C LEU A 112 -4.02 -20.66 2.28
N LEU A 113 -3.92 -20.17 3.51
CA LEU A 113 -3.06 -20.73 4.57
C LEU A 113 -3.64 -22.02 5.17
N SER A 114 -4.98 -22.13 5.23
CA SER A 114 -5.66 -23.33 5.72
C SER A 114 -5.63 -24.52 4.75
N VAL A 115 -5.47 -24.24 3.45
CA VAL A 115 -5.43 -25.27 2.40
C VAL A 115 -4.03 -25.89 2.35
N ASP A 116 -3.98 -27.22 2.14
CA ASP A 116 -2.75 -28.00 1.93
C ASP A 116 -1.87 -27.38 0.82
N GLU A 117 -0.56 -27.35 1.04
CA GLU A 117 0.43 -26.74 0.15
C GLU A 117 0.34 -27.27 -1.28
N ARG A 118 0.07 -28.58 -1.44
CA ARG A 118 -0.06 -29.21 -2.77
C ARG A 118 -1.33 -28.79 -3.51
N LYS A 119 -2.35 -28.30 -2.80
CA LYS A 119 -3.63 -27.86 -3.37
C LYS A 119 -3.72 -26.34 -3.52
N ARG A 120 -2.80 -25.59 -2.91
CA ARG A 120 -2.74 -24.14 -3.02
C ARG A 120 -2.37 -23.74 -4.47
N PRO A 121 -3.13 -22.84 -5.12
CA PRO A 121 -2.85 -22.45 -6.50
C PRO A 121 -1.50 -21.73 -6.62
N TYR A 122 -0.72 -22.08 -7.63
CA TYR A 122 0.55 -21.42 -7.94
C TYR A 122 0.31 -20.03 -8.55
N ASN A 123 0.91 -18.99 -7.98
CA ASN A 123 0.85 -17.61 -8.46
C ASN A 123 2.03 -17.26 -9.39
N SER A 124 2.37 -18.14 -10.35
CA SER A 124 3.58 -17.95 -11.18
C SER A 124 3.47 -16.85 -12.25
N MET A 125 2.27 -16.39 -12.61
CA MET A 125 2.05 -15.38 -13.67
C MET A 125 1.36 -14.10 -13.18
N VAL A 126 1.39 -13.80 -11.88
CA VAL A 126 0.69 -12.62 -11.35
C VAL A 126 1.58 -11.37 -11.49
N GLU A 127 1.07 -10.36 -12.18
CA GLU A 127 1.68 -9.04 -12.22
C GLU A 127 1.54 -8.37 -10.84
N VAL A 128 2.67 -7.97 -10.25
CA VAL A 128 2.68 -7.27 -8.95
C VAL A 128 2.42 -5.79 -9.20
N LYS A 129 1.29 -5.31 -8.70
CA LYS A 129 0.93 -3.89 -8.73
C LYS A 129 1.25 -3.24 -7.39
N GLU A 130 1.77 -2.02 -7.44
CA GLU A 130 1.94 -1.19 -6.25
C GLU A 130 0.57 -0.89 -5.58
N PRO A 131 0.45 -1.08 -4.26
CA PRO A 131 -0.76 -0.74 -3.52
C PRO A 131 -1.12 0.73 -3.67
N THR A 132 -2.41 1.02 -3.79
CA THR A 132 -2.89 2.41 -3.83
C THR A 132 -2.95 3.03 -2.43
N GLU A 133 -2.95 4.36 -2.35
CA GLU A 133 -3.02 5.09 -1.07
C GLU A 133 -4.24 4.68 -0.23
N ASP A 134 -5.41 4.58 -0.85
CA ASP A 134 -6.66 4.16 -0.19
C ASP A 134 -6.57 2.73 0.37
N GLU A 135 -5.88 1.82 -0.33
CA GLU A 135 -5.65 0.43 0.11
C GLU A 135 -4.64 0.36 1.26
N MET A 136 -3.57 1.16 1.20
CA MET A 136 -2.60 1.26 2.29
C MET A 136 -3.23 1.80 3.57
N GLU A 137 -4.08 2.83 3.45
CA GLU A 137 -4.82 3.39 4.60
C GLU A 137 -5.76 2.35 5.20
N ALA A 138 -6.52 1.64 4.35
CA ALA A 138 -7.41 0.55 4.80
C ALA A 138 -6.64 -0.56 5.54
N TYR A 139 -5.48 -0.98 5.01
CA TYR A 139 -4.61 -1.94 5.67
C TYR A 139 -4.12 -1.43 7.02
N MET A 140 -3.66 -0.18 7.11
CA MET A 140 -3.19 0.41 8.37
C MET A 140 -4.30 0.50 9.43
N MET A 141 -5.53 0.80 9.03
CA MET A 141 -6.67 0.83 9.96
C MET A 141 -7.04 -0.57 10.48
N LYS A 142 -6.88 -1.61 9.67
CA LYS A 142 -7.33 -2.97 10.00
C LYS A 142 -6.25 -3.86 10.62
N ARG A 143 -4.98 -3.52 10.42
CA ARG A 143 -3.84 -4.28 10.93
C ARG A 143 -3.88 -4.38 12.46
N ARG A 144 -3.91 -5.61 12.97
CA ARG A 144 -3.72 -5.89 14.40
C ARG A 144 -2.24 -5.73 14.78
N ARG A 145 -1.99 -5.15 15.95
CA ARG A 145 -0.65 -5.06 16.55
C ARG A 145 -0.53 -6.12 17.63
N GLU A 146 0.01 -7.27 17.28
CA GLU A 146 0.19 -8.40 18.23
C GLU A 146 1.21 -8.07 19.32
N GLU A 147 2.17 -7.19 19.03
CA GLU A 147 3.18 -6.71 19.98
C GLU A 147 2.65 -5.63 20.94
N ASP A 148 1.43 -5.11 20.73
CA ASP A 148 0.85 -4.10 21.60
C ASP A 148 0.26 -4.78 22.85
N PRO A 149 0.79 -4.54 24.07
CA PRO A 149 0.25 -5.14 25.29
C PRO A 149 -1.22 -4.76 25.55
N MET A 150 -1.69 -3.61 25.03
CA MET A 150 -3.11 -3.23 25.15
C MET A 150 -4.02 -4.10 24.28
N SER A 151 -3.49 -4.77 23.26
CA SER A 151 -4.28 -5.65 22.38
C SER A 151 -4.93 -6.82 23.12
N GLN A 152 -4.30 -7.30 24.20
CA GLN A 152 -4.78 -8.42 25.03
C GLN A 152 -6.05 -8.08 25.83
N PHE A 153 -6.35 -6.80 26.04
CA PHE A 153 -7.49 -6.35 26.84
C PHE A 153 -8.71 -5.93 25.99
N LEU A 154 -8.52 -5.80 24.68
CA LEU A 154 -9.55 -5.35 23.73
C LEU A 154 -10.24 -6.51 22.99
N SER A 155 -9.78 -7.74 23.21
CA SER A 155 -10.28 -8.98 22.60
C SER A 155 -11.49 -9.56 23.32
#